data_AF-A0A3N0AC41-F1
#
_entry.id   AF-A0A3N0AC41-F1
#
_cell.length_a   1.000
_cell.length_b   1.000
_cell.length_c   1.000
_cell.angle_alpha   90.00
_cell.angle_beta   90.00
_cell.angle_gamma   90.00
#
_symmetry.space_group_name_H-M   'P 1'
#
loop_
_entity.id
_entity.type
_entity.pdbx_description
1 polymer ?
#
loop_
_entity_poly.entity_id
_entity_poly.type
_entity_poly.pdbx_seq_one_letter_code
_entity_poly.pdbx_strand_id
1 'polypeptide(L)'
;MLFLLTGDVQIGKTRWLEGLVAALADVGVGAAGVVAPGQWVPSAGPEADANGYEKLGIDNLLLPEGRHVPFARRRDLAHAEGSFDEGSQAARAQLAWHIFDDAIGQVNEHFEQLAAEACRLAAADAACESAAAATEGLCAPVRPRLLVVDELGRLELWKGEGLTAAVALLQQGPSAAFPHVLVVVRDYLLPEARHLLEPAWGSAALIGPTPASKQQVLQAFAHDRGRG
;
A
#
# COMPACT_ATOMS: atom_id res chain seq x y z
N MET A 1 7.67 10.72 -5.78
CA MET A 1 7.92 9.69 -6.84
C MET A 1 6.93 8.54 -6.69
N LEU A 2 6.44 8.00 -7.80
CA LEU A 2 5.64 6.78 -7.85
C LEU A 2 6.53 5.56 -8.13
N PHE A 3 6.55 4.61 -7.22
CA PHE A 3 7.18 3.30 -7.39
C PHE A 3 6.11 2.24 -7.65
N LEU A 4 6.22 1.53 -8.76
CA LEU A 4 5.40 0.34 -9.03
C LEU A 4 6.27 -0.89 -8.76
N LEU A 5 5.99 -1.58 -7.66
CA LEU A 5 6.64 -2.84 -7.34
C LEU A 5 5.92 -3.97 -8.07
N THR A 6 6.65 -4.61 -8.97
CA THR A 6 6.18 -5.78 -9.71
C THR A 6 7.12 -6.97 -9.55
N GLY A 7 6.68 -8.11 -10.05
CA GLY A 7 7.45 -9.34 -10.16
C GLY A 7 6.57 -10.57 -10.01
N ASP A 8 7.15 -11.73 -10.27
CA ASP A 8 6.45 -13.00 -10.27
C ASP A 8 5.69 -13.27 -8.96
N VAL A 9 4.67 -14.12 -9.05
CA VAL A 9 3.87 -14.52 -7.90
C VAL A 9 4.78 -15.25 -6.89
N GLN A 10 4.61 -14.94 -5.59
CA GLN A 10 5.33 -15.58 -4.47
C GLN A 10 6.86 -15.36 -4.35
N ILE A 11 7.46 -14.42 -5.06
CA ILE A 11 8.90 -14.09 -4.90
C ILE A 11 9.25 -13.31 -3.60
N GLY A 12 8.31 -13.18 -2.66
CA GLY A 12 8.53 -12.47 -1.40
C GLY A 12 8.38 -10.95 -1.47
N LYS A 13 7.60 -10.39 -2.42
CA LYS A 13 7.34 -8.93 -2.53
C LYS A 13 6.93 -8.30 -1.20
N THR A 14 5.95 -8.90 -0.52
CA THR A 14 5.49 -8.39 0.78
C THR A 14 6.57 -8.46 1.87
N ARG A 15 7.34 -9.55 1.94
CA ARG A 15 8.49 -9.64 2.88
C ARG A 15 9.56 -8.59 2.58
N TRP A 16 9.82 -8.34 1.30
CA TRP A 16 10.72 -7.28 0.88
C TRP A 16 10.19 -5.90 1.28
N LEU A 17 8.87 -5.68 1.16
CA LEU A 17 8.19 -4.45 1.54
C LEU A 17 8.25 -4.21 3.05
N GLU A 18 8.00 -5.23 3.87
CA GLU A 18 8.21 -5.18 5.33
C GLU A 18 9.65 -4.77 5.67
N GLY A 19 10.64 -5.38 4.99
CA GLY A 19 12.06 -5.05 5.15
C GLY A 19 12.43 -3.65 4.63
N LEU A 20 11.69 -3.09 3.68
CA LEU A 20 11.84 -1.70 3.24
C LEU A 20 11.28 -0.74 4.28
N VAL A 21 10.08 -1.01 4.80
CA VAL A 21 9.44 -0.20 5.85
C VAL A 21 10.32 -0.12 7.10
N ALA A 22 10.90 -1.26 7.54
CA ALA A 22 11.84 -1.28 8.65
C ALA A 22 13.08 -0.42 8.38
N ALA A 23 13.68 -0.52 7.20
CA ALA A 23 14.87 0.26 6.86
C ALA A 23 14.60 1.76 6.71
N LEU A 24 13.39 2.14 6.29
CA LEU A 24 12.95 3.55 6.29
C LEU A 24 12.84 4.06 7.73
N ALA A 25 12.28 3.26 8.63
CA ALA A 25 12.18 3.60 10.04
C ALA A 25 13.57 3.80 10.69
N ASP A 26 14.55 2.96 10.35
CA ASP A 26 15.94 3.09 10.83
C ASP A 26 16.58 4.43 10.45
N VAL A 27 16.19 5.01 9.30
CA VAL A 27 16.63 6.35 8.88
C VAL A 27 15.63 7.45 9.26
N GLY A 28 14.64 7.16 10.10
CA GLY A 28 13.66 8.12 10.62
C GLY A 28 12.58 8.55 9.63
N VAL A 29 12.33 7.77 8.58
CA VAL A 29 11.20 7.92 7.65
C VAL A 29 10.09 6.96 8.07
N GLY A 30 8.89 7.46 8.33
CA GLY A 30 7.73 6.61 8.62
C GLY A 30 7.13 6.00 7.35
N ALA A 31 6.28 4.99 7.53
CA ALA A 31 5.41 4.48 6.47
C ALA A 31 3.94 4.58 6.91
N ALA A 32 3.05 4.72 5.93
CA ALA A 32 1.60 4.75 6.13
C ALA A 32 0.91 3.97 5.00
N GLY A 33 -0.31 3.50 5.25
CA GLY A 33 -1.08 2.71 4.29
C GLY A 33 -1.11 1.24 4.68
N VAL A 34 -0.95 0.32 3.73
CA VAL A 34 -1.19 -1.11 3.98
C VAL A 34 -0.11 -2.00 3.36
N VAL A 35 0.32 -2.97 4.15
CA VAL A 35 1.11 -4.14 3.72
C VAL A 35 0.21 -5.38 3.82
N ALA A 36 0.28 -6.32 2.87
CA ALA A 36 -0.68 -7.42 2.74
C ALA A 36 -0.01 -8.81 2.93
N PRO A 37 0.52 -9.14 4.13
CA PRO A 37 1.21 -10.40 4.35
C PRO A 37 0.31 -11.60 4.11
N GLY A 38 0.88 -12.64 3.50
CA GLY A 38 0.20 -13.92 3.35
C GLY A 38 0.15 -14.68 4.67
N GLN A 39 -0.98 -15.36 4.92
CA GLN A 39 -1.07 -16.39 5.95
C GLN A 39 -0.56 -17.71 5.38
N TRP A 40 0.54 -18.22 5.92
CA TRP A 40 1.21 -19.43 5.45
C TRP A 40 1.26 -20.49 6.54
N VAL A 41 0.99 -21.74 6.18
CA VAL A 41 1.14 -22.89 7.08
C VAL A 41 2.00 -23.97 6.44
N PRO A 42 2.75 -24.76 7.22
CA PRO A 42 3.41 -25.96 6.69
C PRO A 42 2.37 -26.91 6.08
N SER A 43 2.64 -27.41 4.86
CA SER A 43 1.74 -28.32 4.16
C SER A 43 2.54 -29.26 3.25
N ALA A 44 2.10 -30.52 3.20
CA ALA A 44 2.56 -31.50 2.21
C ALA A 44 1.45 -31.82 1.19
N GLY A 45 0.38 -31.01 1.19
CA GLY A 45 -0.76 -31.16 0.31
C GLY A 45 -0.48 -30.67 -1.12
N PRO A 46 -1.46 -30.85 -2.03
CA PRO A 46 -1.32 -30.45 -3.43
C PRO A 46 -1.18 -28.93 -3.63
N GLU A 47 -1.62 -28.13 -2.66
CA GLU A 47 -1.57 -26.65 -2.68
C GLU A 47 -0.30 -26.08 -2.02
N ALA A 48 0.63 -26.94 -1.59
CA ALA A 48 1.91 -26.53 -1.01
C ALA A 48 2.86 -26.00 -2.09
N ASP A 49 3.62 -24.95 -1.76
CA ASP A 49 4.67 -24.43 -2.61
C ASP A 49 5.94 -25.31 -2.57
N ALA A 50 6.95 -24.93 -3.35
CA ALA A 50 8.24 -25.63 -3.39
C ALA A 50 9.00 -25.67 -2.05
N ASN A 51 8.60 -24.84 -1.08
CA ASN A 51 9.19 -24.78 0.26
C ASN A 51 8.37 -25.56 1.30
N GLY A 52 7.28 -26.23 0.90
CA GLY A 52 6.41 -26.99 1.78
C GLY A 52 5.45 -26.11 2.60
N TYR A 53 5.07 -24.94 2.07
CA TYR A 53 4.09 -24.04 2.70
C TYR A 53 2.89 -23.79 1.81
N GLU A 54 1.71 -23.73 2.41
CA GLU A 54 0.46 -23.44 1.74
C GLU A 54 -0.07 -22.08 2.20
N LYS A 55 -0.45 -21.23 1.23
CA LYS A 55 -1.04 -19.91 1.51
C LYS A 55 -2.54 -20.08 1.71
N LEU A 56 -3.02 -19.83 2.93
CA LEU A 56 -4.44 -19.97 3.29
C LEU A 56 -5.23 -18.66 3.14
N GLY A 57 -4.54 -17.52 3.29
CA GLY A 57 -5.18 -16.22 3.39
C GLY A 57 -4.20 -15.07 3.20
N ILE A 58 -4.75 -13.86 3.33
CA ILE A 58 -4.04 -12.59 3.31
C ILE A 58 -4.58 -11.76 4.47
N ASP A 59 -3.68 -11.23 5.28
CA ASP A 59 -3.99 -10.19 6.24
C ASP A 59 -3.53 -8.85 5.69
N ASN A 60 -4.24 -7.78 6.03
CA ASN A 60 -3.75 -6.42 5.86
C ASN A 60 -3.18 -5.92 7.18
N LEU A 61 -1.93 -5.48 7.15
CA LEU A 61 -1.27 -4.75 8.22
C LEU A 61 -1.39 -3.25 7.93
N LEU A 62 -2.18 -2.56 8.74
CA LEU A 62 -2.41 -1.13 8.64
C LEU A 62 -1.25 -0.36 9.28
N LEU A 63 -0.71 0.62 8.57
CA LEU A 63 0.43 1.44 8.97
C LEU A 63 -0.02 2.88 9.21
N PRO A 64 0.47 3.54 10.28
CA PRO A 64 1.60 3.11 11.12
C PRO A 64 1.22 2.26 12.35
N GLU A 65 -0.07 2.02 12.62
CA GLU A 65 -0.53 1.45 13.90
C GLU A 65 -0.13 -0.01 14.11
N GLY A 66 0.16 -0.75 13.03
CA GLY A 66 0.48 -2.17 13.08
C GLY A 66 -0.74 -3.06 13.34
N ARG A 67 -1.96 -2.58 13.05
CA ARG A 67 -3.19 -3.35 13.24
C ARG A 67 -3.37 -4.36 12.11
N HIS A 68 -3.62 -5.61 12.46
CA HIS A 68 -3.97 -6.65 11.49
C HIS A 68 -5.48 -6.69 11.22
N VAL A 69 -5.85 -6.82 9.95
CA VAL A 69 -7.21 -7.06 9.47
C VAL A 69 -7.21 -8.33 8.62
N PRO A 70 -7.91 -9.41 9.02
CA PRO A 70 -8.13 -10.56 8.15
C PRO A 70 -8.83 -10.13 6.88
N PHE A 71 -8.13 -10.18 5.74
CA PHE A 71 -8.57 -9.49 4.54
C PHE A 71 -9.12 -10.45 3.49
N ALA A 72 -8.40 -11.53 3.22
CA ALA A 72 -8.83 -12.51 2.23
C ALA A 72 -8.56 -13.95 2.68
N ARG A 73 -9.43 -14.85 2.23
CA ARG A 73 -9.34 -16.30 2.43
C ARG A 73 -9.31 -16.98 1.07
N ARG A 74 -8.57 -18.09 0.94
CA ARG A 74 -8.61 -18.87 -0.30
C ARG A 74 -10.03 -19.37 -0.55
N ARG A 75 -10.50 -19.29 -1.79
CA ARG A 75 -11.93 -19.48 -2.12
C ARG A 75 -12.47 -20.84 -1.69
N ASP A 76 -11.73 -21.92 -1.93
CA ASP A 76 -12.06 -23.28 -1.50
C ASP A 76 -12.24 -23.38 0.03
N LEU A 77 -11.33 -22.78 0.79
CA LEU A 77 -11.38 -22.75 2.26
C LEU A 77 -12.58 -21.94 2.76
N ALA A 78 -12.84 -20.78 2.15
CA ALA A 78 -14.01 -19.96 2.48
C ALA A 78 -15.33 -20.71 2.24
N HIS A 79 -15.42 -21.52 1.18
CA HIS A 79 -16.57 -22.40 0.95
C HIS A 79 -16.68 -23.49 2.01
N ALA A 80 -15.57 -24.16 2.34
CA ALA A 80 -15.55 -25.21 3.36
C ALA A 80 -15.92 -24.69 4.77
N GLU A 81 -15.53 -23.46 5.08
CA GLU A 81 -15.79 -22.78 6.35
C GLU A 81 -17.19 -22.12 6.41
N GLY A 82 -17.91 -22.05 5.28
CA GLY A 82 -19.20 -21.37 5.18
C GLY A 82 -19.12 -19.84 5.26
N SER A 83 -17.92 -19.27 5.12
CA SER A 83 -17.68 -17.83 5.14
C SER A 83 -17.72 -17.18 3.76
N PHE A 84 -17.93 -17.96 2.70
CA PHE A 84 -17.99 -17.46 1.34
C PHE A 84 -19.32 -16.74 1.06
N ASP A 85 -19.23 -15.47 0.68
CA ASP A 85 -20.35 -14.67 0.20
C ASP A 85 -20.33 -14.54 -1.33
N GLU A 86 -21.37 -15.03 -2.01
CA GLU A 86 -21.58 -14.92 -3.46
C GLU A 86 -21.85 -13.49 -3.92
N GLY A 87 -22.37 -12.63 -3.03
CA GLY A 87 -22.66 -11.22 -3.29
C GLY A 87 -21.42 -10.33 -3.24
N SER A 88 -20.32 -10.81 -2.67
CA SER A 88 -19.14 -9.98 -2.41
C SER A 88 -18.50 -9.44 -3.69
N GLN A 89 -17.80 -8.31 -3.55
CA GLN A 89 -17.08 -7.68 -4.68
C GLN A 89 -16.12 -8.69 -5.35
N ALA A 90 -15.37 -9.44 -4.53
CA ALA A 90 -14.43 -10.44 -5.00
C ALA A 90 -15.10 -11.62 -5.73
N ALA A 91 -16.28 -12.05 -5.28
CA ALA A 91 -17.04 -13.10 -5.93
C ALA A 91 -17.53 -12.65 -7.31
N ARG A 92 -18.14 -11.46 -7.40
CA ARG A 92 -18.59 -10.85 -8.66
C ARG A 92 -17.45 -10.61 -9.65
N ALA A 93 -16.25 -10.26 -9.16
CA ALA A 93 -15.05 -10.10 -9.96
C ALA A 93 -14.31 -11.41 -10.28
N GLN A 94 -14.86 -12.56 -9.88
CA GLN A 94 -14.29 -13.90 -10.11
C GLN A 94 -12.83 -14.00 -9.66
N LEU A 95 -12.53 -13.49 -8.46
CA LEU A 95 -11.20 -13.61 -7.86
C LEU A 95 -10.98 -15.00 -7.25
N ALA A 96 -9.75 -15.53 -7.34
CA ALA A 96 -9.36 -16.78 -6.69
C ALA A 96 -9.38 -16.72 -5.16
N TRP A 97 -9.40 -15.50 -4.61
CA TRP A 97 -9.50 -15.21 -3.19
C TRP A 97 -10.90 -14.68 -2.89
N HIS A 98 -11.48 -15.14 -1.80
CA HIS A 98 -12.62 -14.48 -1.19
C HIS A 98 -12.09 -13.32 -0.34
N ILE A 99 -12.44 -12.09 -0.70
CA ILE A 99 -12.10 -10.89 0.08
C ILE A 99 -13.36 -10.50 0.85
N PHE A 100 -13.21 -10.25 2.15
CA PHE A 100 -14.32 -9.85 2.99
C PHE A 100 -14.66 -8.37 2.76
N ASP A 101 -15.91 -8.06 2.40
CA ASP A 101 -16.33 -6.69 2.11
C ASP A 101 -16.20 -5.77 3.36
N ASP A 102 -16.44 -6.29 4.57
CA ASP A 102 -16.20 -5.57 5.83
C ASP A 102 -14.71 -5.25 6.03
N ALA A 103 -13.81 -6.13 5.56
CA ALA A 103 -12.37 -5.89 5.62
C ALA A 103 -11.95 -4.81 4.60
N ILE A 104 -12.57 -4.79 3.41
CA ILE A 104 -12.42 -3.68 2.45
C ILE A 104 -12.87 -2.37 3.08
N GLY A 105 -14.02 -2.36 3.76
CA GLY A 105 -14.53 -1.18 4.48
C GLY A 105 -13.52 -0.65 5.50
N GLN A 106 -13.01 -1.51 6.39
CA GLN A 106 -12.02 -1.13 7.40
C GLN A 106 -10.72 -0.56 6.80
N VAL A 107 -10.27 -1.12 5.68
CA VAL A 107 -9.05 -0.64 5.01
C VAL A 107 -9.31 0.70 4.32
N ASN A 108 -10.48 0.88 3.70
CA ASN A 108 -10.86 2.16 3.11
C ASN A 108 -10.98 3.27 4.17
N GLU A 109 -11.63 2.99 5.30
CA GLU A 109 -11.70 3.92 6.43
C GLU A 109 -10.30 4.35 6.91
N HIS A 110 -9.34 3.43 6.92
CA HIS A 110 -7.96 3.74 7.26
C HIS A 110 -7.32 4.70 6.24
N PHE A 111 -7.49 4.47 4.93
CA PHE A 111 -6.99 5.41 3.90
C PHE A 111 -7.68 6.77 3.95
N GLU A 112 -8.97 6.83 4.28
CA GLU A 112 -9.69 8.09 4.50
C GLU A 112 -9.11 8.88 5.68
N GLN A 113 -8.78 8.19 6.78
CA GLN A 113 -8.10 8.81 7.93
C GLN A 113 -6.72 9.35 7.57
N LEU A 114 -5.93 8.60 6.79
CA LEU A 114 -4.63 9.05 6.28
C LEU A 114 -4.76 10.27 5.37
N ALA A 115 -5.77 10.30 4.49
CA ALA A 115 -6.04 11.45 3.63
C ALA A 115 -6.43 12.69 4.46
N ALA A 116 -7.29 12.53 5.46
CA ALA A 116 -7.68 13.61 6.37
C ALA A 116 -6.50 14.11 7.22
N GLU A 117 -5.60 13.21 7.65
CA GLU A 117 -4.35 13.59 8.32
C GLU A 117 -3.44 14.41 7.40
N ALA A 118 -3.19 13.94 6.16
CA ALA A 118 -2.36 14.65 5.19
C ALA A 118 -2.92 16.03 4.86
N CYS A 119 -4.25 16.16 4.70
CA CYS A 119 -4.92 17.43 4.47
C CYS A 119 -4.75 18.40 5.66
N ARG A 120 -4.88 17.91 6.90
CA ARG A 120 -4.66 18.73 8.10
C ARG A 120 -3.21 19.21 8.21
N LEU A 121 -2.24 18.35 7.88
CA LEU A 121 -0.82 18.71 7.88
C LEU A 121 -0.53 19.79 6.83
N ALA A 122 -1.07 19.65 5.61
CA ALA A 122 -0.92 20.66 4.56
C ALA A 122 -1.56 22.01 4.94
N ALA A 123 -2.73 21.99 5.60
CA ALA A 123 -3.38 23.21 6.08
C ALA A 123 -2.59 23.89 7.21
N ALA A 124 -1.99 23.10 8.11
CA ALA A 124 -1.13 23.61 9.18
C ALA A 124 0.14 24.24 8.62
N ASP A 125 0.79 23.61 7.63
CA ASP A 125 1.97 24.16 6.97
C ASP A 125 1.65 25.49 6.28
N ALA A 126 0.56 25.59 5.52
CA ALA A 126 0.14 26.83 4.86
C ALA A 126 -0.18 27.96 5.87
N ALA A 127 -0.78 27.61 7.01
CA ALA A 127 -1.04 28.56 8.09
C ALA A 127 0.27 28.99 8.79
N CYS A 128 1.20 28.06 9.00
CA CYS A 128 2.52 28.33 9.55
C CYS A 128 3.35 29.22 8.62
N GLU A 129 3.33 29.02 7.29
CA GLU A 129 3.97 29.93 6.32
C GLU A 129 3.36 31.34 6.37
N SER A 130 2.03 31.42 6.47
CA SER A 130 1.31 32.69 6.57
C SER A 130 1.59 33.43 7.89
N ALA A 131 1.83 32.70 8.98
CA ALA A 131 2.13 33.26 10.31
C ALA A 131 3.64 33.50 10.56
N ALA A 132 4.53 32.72 9.95
CA ALA A 132 5.97 32.90 10.00
C ALA A 132 6.43 34.17 9.27
N ALA A 133 5.63 34.69 8.33
CA ALA A 133 5.76 36.05 7.83
C ALA A 133 5.57 37.13 8.92
N ALA A 134 5.05 36.78 10.11
CA ALA A 134 4.76 37.69 11.22
C ALA A 134 5.48 37.35 12.54
N THR A 135 5.91 36.11 12.81
CA THR A 135 6.72 35.77 14.00
C THR A 135 7.42 34.41 13.84
N GLU A 136 8.71 34.31 14.19
CA GLU A 136 9.47 33.05 14.24
C GLU A 136 8.92 32.10 15.33
N GLY A 137 7.95 31.26 14.97
CA GLY A 137 7.36 30.24 15.84
C GLY A 137 7.67 28.83 15.34
N LEU A 138 8.13 27.95 16.26
CA LEU A 138 8.48 26.55 15.99
C LEU A 138 7.26 25.72 15.55
N CYS A 139 6.93 25.74 14.27
CA CYS A 139 6.11 24.70 13.63
C CYS A 139 7.04 23.52 13.36
N ALA A 140 6.87 22.40 14.07
CA ALA A 140 7.72 21.22 13.84
C ALA A 140 7.48 20.73 12.40
N PRO A 141 8.54 20.53 11.59
CA PRO A 141 8.38 20.19 10.19
C PRO A 141 7.66 18.86 10.03
N VAL A 142 6.70 18.81 9.10
CA VAL A 142 6.02 17.57 8.71
C VAL A 142 7.06 16.56 8.29
N ARG A 143 7.09 15.40 8.96
CA ARG A 143 8.00 14.32 8.59
C ARG A 143 7.38 13.54 7.44
N PRO A 144 8.01 13.52 6.25
CA PRO A 144 7.47 12.78 5.13
C PRO A 144 7.45 11.29 5.44
N ARG A 145 6.40 10.61 4.96
CA ARG A 145 6.22 9.17 5.07
C ARG A 145 6.14 8.54 3.68
N LEU A 146 6.54 7.28 3.57
CA LEU A 146 6.21 6.48 2.39
C LEU A 146 4.76 6.04 2.49
N LEU A 147 3.95 6.40 1.48
CA LEU A 147 2.63 5.79 1.31
C LEU A 147 2.82 4.40 0.68
N VAL A 148 2.20 3.38 1.25
CA VAL A 148 2.30 1.99 0.80
C VAL A 148 0.92 1.44 0.50
N VAL A 149 0.76 0.86 -0.68
CA VAL A 149 -0.45 0.14 -1.09
C VAL A 149 -0.03 -1.23 -1.62
N ASP A 150 -0.03 -2.24 -0.76
CA ASP A 150 0.33 -3.61 -1.12
C ASP A 150 -0.85 -4.32 -1.81
N GLU A 151 -0.74 -4.41 -3.13
CA GLU A 151 -1.60 -5.07 -4.11
C GLU A 151 -2.83 -4.24 -4.54
N LEU A 152 -2.69 -3.50 -5.66
CA LEU A 152 -3.83 -3.07 -6.47
C LEU A 152 -4.17 -4.13 -7.51
N GLY A 153 -5.43 -4.56 -7.52
CA GLY A 153 -5.92 -5.64 -8.35
C GLY A 153 -6.98 -5.21 -9.35
N ARG A 154 -7.72 -6.21 -9.82
CA ARG A 154 -8.80 -6.03 -10.80
C ARG A 154 -9.98 -5.24 -10.24
N LEU A 155 -10.22 -5.28 -8.92
CA LEU A 155 -11.29 -4.52 -8.29
C LEU A 155 -11.04 -3.02 -8.46
N GLU A 156 -9.85 -2.59 -8.07
CA GLU A 156 -9.47 -1.18 -8.06
C GLU A 156 -9.28 -0.66 -9.49
N LEU A 157 -8.56 -1.40 -10.33
CA LEU A 157 -8.12 -0.91 -11.64
C LEU A 157 -9.16 -1.06 -12.75
N TRP A 158 -10.08 -2.04 -12.65
CA TRP A 158 -11.06 -2.30 -13.72
C TRP A 158 -12.52 -2.13 -13.30
N LYS A 159 -12.83 -2.18 -12.00
CA LYS A 159 -14.22 -2.16 -11.51
C LYS A 159 -14.57 -0.91 -10.71
N GLY A 160 -13.58 -0.13 -10.26
CA GLY A 160 -13.82 0.98 -9.34
C GLY A 160 -14.34 0.49 -7.98
N GLU A 161 -13.96 -0.73 -7.60
CA GLU A 161 -14.34 -1.44 -6.38
C GLU A 161 -13.09 -1.71 -5.53
N GLY A 162 -13.25 -2.34 -4.36
CA GLY A 162 -12.13 -2.69 -3.49
C GLY A 162 -11.58 -1.49 -2.73
N LEU A 163 -10.26 -1.26 -2.80
CA LEU A 163 -9.56 -0.20 -2.07
C LEU A 163 -9.75 1.20 -2.69
N THR A 164 -11.01 1.62 -2.85
CA THR A 164 -11.40 2.88 -3.51
C THR A 164 -10.82 4.12 -2.81
N ALA A 165 -10.74 4.14 -1.49
CA ALA A 165 -10.13 5.25 -0.76
C ALA A 165 -8.61 5.33 -0.97
N ALA A 166 -7.94 4.17 -1.10
CA ALA A 166 -6.53 4.12 -1.45
C ALA A 166 -6.31 4.71 -2.85
N VAL A 167 -7.13 4.32 -3.83
CA VAL A 167 -7.07 4.87 -5.19
C VAL A 167 -7.31 6.39 -5.19
N ALA A 168 -8.33 6.85 -4.47
CA ALA A 168 -8.62 8.28 -4.36
C ALA A 168 -7.45 9.07 -3.75
N LEU A 169 -6.79 8.54 -2.72
CA LEU A 169 -5.60 9.16 -2.14
C LEU A 169 -4.42 9.14 -3.14
N LEU A 170 -4.21 8.05 -3.85
CA LEU A 170 -3.17 7.95 -4.88
C LEU A 170 -3.40 8.96 -6.01
N GLN A 171 -4.63 9.22 -6.43
CA GLN A 171 -4.94 10.17 -7.49
C GLN A 171 -4.70 11.64 -7.10
N GLN A 172 -4.51 11.95 -5.82
CA GLN A 172 -4.14 13.30 -5.38
C GLN A 172 -2.68 13.64 -5.70
N GLY A 173 -1.83 12.64 -5.94
CA GLY A 173 -0.41 12.85 -6.26
C GLY A 173 0.45 13.09 -5.02
N PRO A 174 1.69 13.58 -5.20
CA PRO A 174 2.63 13.82 -4.12
C PRO A 174 2.16 14.96 -3.20
N SER A 175 2.37 14.80 -1.90
CA SER A 175 2.09 15.82 -0.87
C SER A 175 3.25 15.94 0.12
N ALA A 176 3.22 16.95 1.00
CA ALA A 176 4.21 17.09 2.08
C ALA A 176 4.24 15.86 3.01
N ALA A 177 3.08 15.28 3.30
CA ALA A 177 2.97 14.06 4.09
C ALA A 177 3.45 12.82 3.32
N PHE A 178 3.16 12.75 2.01
CA PHE A 178 3.45 11.60 1.15
C PHE A 178 4.13 12.04 -0.15
N PRO A 179 5.43 12.38 -0.12
CA PRO A 179 6.15 12.79 -1.32
C PRO A 179 6.48 11.61 -2.24
N HIS A 180 6.50 10.39 -1.69
CA HIS A 180 6.71 9.15 -2.42
C HIS A 180 5.65 8.12 -2.07
N VAL A 181 5.34 7.28 -3.04
CA VAL A 181 4.41 6.17 -2.89
C VAL A 181 4.95 4.90 -3.52
N LEU A 182 4.68 3.76 -2.89
CA LEU A 182 4.96 2.44 -3.42
C LEU A 182 3.66 1.65 -3.54
N VAL A 183 3.35 1.26 -4.76
CA VAL A 183 2.17 0.46 -5.08
C VAL A 183 2.63 -0.88 -5.62
N VAL A 184 2.15 -1.98 -5.02
CA VAL A 184 2.42 -3.33 -5.54
C VAL A 184 1.34 -3.65 -6.56
N VAL A 185 1.75 -4.00 -7.78
CA VAL A 185 0.85 -4.30 -8.90
C VAL A 185 1.36 -5.52 -9.63
N ARG A 186 0.47 -6.34 -10.18
CA ARG A 186 0.85 -7.48 -11.03
C ARG A 186 1.28 -7.00 -12.41
N ASP A 187 2.22 -7.69 -13.05
CA ASP A 187 2.79 -7.28 -14.34
C ASP A 187 1.73 -6.97 -15.42
N TYR A 188 0.68 -7.80 -15.50
CA TYR A 188 -0.38 -7.62 -16.49
C TYR A 188 -1.33 -6.44 -16.23
N LEU A 189 -1.29 -5.85 -15.03
CA LEU A 189 -2.07 -4.68 -14.63
C LEU A 189 -1.25 -3.38 -14.63
N LEU A 190 0.03 -3.45 -14.99
CA LEU A 190 0.92 -2.28 -15.05
C LEU A 190 0.42 -1.20 -16.02
N PRO A 191 -0.12 -1.52 -17.23
CA PRO A 191 -0.64 -0.49 -18.12
C PRO A 191 -1.76 0.34 -17.47
N GLU A 192 -2.69 -0.31 -16.78
CA GLU A 192 -3.81 0.34 -16.11
C GLU A 192 -3.37 1.12 -14.88
N ALA A 193 -2.46 0.57 -14.08
CA ALA A 193 -1.89 1.29 -12.94
C ALA A 193 -1.15 2.56 -13.38
N ARG A 194 -0.38 2.49 -14.48
CA ARG A 194 0.27 3.68 -15.05
C ARG A 194 -0.75 4.69 -15.54
N HIS A 195 -1.73 4.26 -16.32
CA HIS A 195 -2.79 5.14 -16.82
C HIS A 195 -3.52 5.87 -15.70
N LEU A 196 -3.79 5.17 -14.59
CA LEU A 196 -4.50 5.71 -13.44
C LEU A 196 -3.66 6.69 -12.61
N LEU A 197 -2.36 6.40 -12.43
CA LEU A 197 -1.52 7.07 -11.42
C LEU A 197 -0.51 8.06 -11.99
N GLU A 198 0.01 7.84 -13.20
CA GLU A 198 1.00 8.74 -13.80
C GLU A 198 0.49 10.19 -14.01
N PRO A 199 -0.80 10.45 -14.30
CA PRO A 199 -1.31 11.83 -14.39
C PRO A 199 -1.06 12.68 -13.14
N ALA A 200 -1.08 12.06 -11.95
CA ALA A 200 -0.88 12.75 -10.68
C ALA A 200 0.58 12.72 -10.19
N TRP A 201 1.34 11.68 -10.54
CA TRP A 201 2.69 11.45 -10.01
C TRP A 201 3.83 11.69 -11.01
N GLY A 202 3.50 11.94 -12.28
CA GLY A 202 4.46 11.90 -13.37
C GLY A 202 4.83 10.46 -13.74
N SER A 203 6.08 10.21 -14.16
CA SER A 203 6.49 8.87 -14.60
C SER A 203 6.63 7.88 -13.45
N ALA A 204 6.10 6.68 -13.62
CA ALA A 204 6.27 5.59 -12.67
C ALA A 204 7.64 4.90 -12.81
N ALA A 205 8.36 4.80 -11.70
CA ALA A 205 9.56 3.98 -11.58
C ALA A 205 9.17 2.52 -11.33
N LEU A 206 9.42 1.64 -12.30
CA LEU A 206 9.19 0.21 -12.15
C LEU A 206 10.34 -0.41 -11.36
N ILE A 207 10.00 -1.11 -10.27
CA ILE A 207 10.98 -1.76 -9.40
C ILE A 207 10.61 -3.22 -9.13
N GLY A 208 11.61 -4.03 -8.83
CA GLY A 208 11.45 -5.40 -8.33
C GLY A 208 11.88 -5.51 -6.87
N PRO A 209 11.62 -6.64 -6.19
CA PRO A 209 12.01 -6.84 -4.79
C PRO A 209 13.52 -7.15 -4.66
N THR A 210 14.35 -6.18 -5.03
CA THR A 210 15.82 -6.29 -5.06
C THR A 210 16.46 -5.33 -4.06
N PRO A 211 17.72 -5.59 -3.63
CA PRO A 211 18.47 -4.63 -2.81
C PRO A 211 18.67 -3.27 -3.51
N ALA A 212 18.88 -3.27 -4.83
CA ALA A 212 19.05 -2.05 -5.61
C ALA A 212 17.79 -1.18 -5.60
N SER A 213 16.62 -1.80 -5.78
CA SER A 213 15.33 -1.11 -5.68
C SER A 213 15.07 -0.56 -4.28
N LYS A 214 15.50 -1.28 -3.24
CA LYS A 214 15.38 -0.80 -1.85
C LYS A 214 16.23 0.46 -1.65
N GLN A 215 17.46 0.44 -2.15
CA GLN A 215 18.35 1.60 -2.11
C GLN A 215 17.79 2.78 -2.90
N GLN A 216 17.16 2.54 -4.05
CA GLN A 216 16.52 3.58 -4.86
C GLN A 216 15.40 4.31 -4.07
N VAL A 217 14.56 3.58 -3.35
CA VAL A 217 13.51 4.20 -2.50
C VAL A 217 14.14 5.00 -1.36
N LEU A 218 15.16 4.47 -0.68
CA LEU A 218 15.87 5.17 0.39
C LEU A 218 16.54 6.47 -0.11
N GLN A 219 17.14 6.43 -1.30
CA GLN A 219 17.78 7.60 -1.91
C GLN A 219 16.77 8.70 -2.26
N ALA A 220 15.55 8.34 -2.65
CA ALA A 220 14.50 9.32 -2.94
C ALA A 220 14.22 10.20 -1.72
N PHE A 221 14.08 9.59 -0.53
CA PHE A 221 13.92 10.34 0.73
C PHE A 221 15.18 11.08 1.18
N ALA A 222 16.37 10.55 0.89
CA ALA A 222 17.63 11.26 1.20
C ALA A 222 17.77 12.54 0.37
N HIS A 223 17.36 12.51 -0.91
CA HIS A 223 17.36 13.66 -1.81
C HIS A 223 16.39 14.75 -1.36
N ASP A 224 15.20 14.37 -0.90
CA ASP A 224 14.21 15.31 -0.39
C ASP A 224 14.68 16.01 0.90
N ARG A 225 15.42 15.29 1.77
CA ARG A 225 16.04 15.87 2.97
C ARG A 225 17.22 16.81 2.68
N GLY A 226 17.92 16.62 1.57
CA GLY A 226 19.05 17.47 1.16
C GLY A 226 18.63 18.76 0.44
N ARG A 227 17.34 18.93 0.14
CA ARG A 227 16.76 20.12 -0.50
C ARG A 227 16.09 21.10 0.48
N GLY A 228 16.06 20.76 1.77
CA GLY A 228 15.52 21.60 2.85
C GLY A 228 16.56 22.49 3.50
#